data_AF-A0A433MWX9-F1
#
_entry.id   AF-A0A433MWX9-F1
#
_cell.length_a   1.000
_cell.length_b   1.000
_cell.length_c   1.000
_cell.angle_alpha   90.00
_cell.angle_beta   90.00
_cell.angle_gamma   90.00
#
_symmetry.space_group_name_H-M   'P 1'
#
loop_
_entity.id
_entity.type
_entity.pdbx_description
1 polymer ?
#
loop_
_entity_poly.entity_id
_entity_poly.type
_entity_poly.pdbx_seq_one_letter_code
_entity_poly.pdbx_strand_id
1 'polypeptide(L)' 'MIQELNELQHRLARIILVSHLEDFSCAFSNGYSIELVNQASKVRPLEPA' A
#
# COMPACT_ATOMS: atom_id res chain seq x y z
N MET A 1 10.76 3.54 10.01
CA MET A 1 9.55 3.72 9.18
C MET A 1 8.34 2.93 9.65
N ILE A 2 8.40 1.61 9.89
CA ILE A 2 7.22 0.85 10.37
C ILE A 2 6.78 1.30 11.78
N GLN A 3 7.72 1.66 12.68
CA GLN A 3 7.40 2.16 14.02
C GLN A 3 6.66 3.51 14.01
N GLU A 4 7.13 4.50 13.25
CA GLU A 4 6.44 5.81 13.18
C GLU A 4 5.02 5.66 12.59
N LEU A 5 4.84 4.72 11.67
CA LEU A 5 3.55 4.38 11.07
C LEU A 5 2.58 3.78 12.10
N ASN A 6 3.07 2.90 12.97
CA ASN A 6 2.27 2.34 14.07
C ASN A 6 1.81 3.43 15.05
N GLU A 7 2.65 4.41 15.38
CA GLU A 7 2.25 5.53 16.22
C GLU A 7 1.20 6.42 15.55
N LEU A 8 1.35 6.67 14.24
CA LEU A 8 0.40 7.43 13.44
C LEU A 8 -0.97 6.73 13.34
N GLN A 9 -1.01 5.40 13.32
CA GLN A 9 -2.26 4.63 13.24
C GLN A 9 -3.20 4.94 14.41
N HIS A 10 -2.66 5.27 15.58
CA HIS A 10 -3.46 5.56 16.78
C HIS A 10 -4.05 6.97 16.77
N ARG A 11 -3.60 7.84 15.84
CA ARG A 11 -3.98 9.26 15.79
C ARG A 11 -4.80 9.62 14.56
N LEU A 12 -4.78 8.78 13.53
CA LEU A 12 -5.42 9.03 12.25
C LEU A 12 -6.47 7.98 11.95
N ALA A 13 -7.64 8.41 11.48
CA ALA A 13 -8.73 7.50 11.16
C ALA A 13 -8.36 6.52 10.02
N ARG A 14 -7.50 6.96 9.08
CA ARG A 14 -7.00 6.15 7.96
C ARG A 14 -5.63 6.66 7.51
N ILE A 15 -4.78 5.74 7.08
CA ILE A 15 -3.49 6.03 6.46
C ILE A 15 -3.45 5.32 5.10
N ILE A 16 -3.04 6.03 4.06
CA ILE A 16 -2.82 5.47 2.72
C ILE A 16 -1.33 5.61 2.43
N LEU A 17 -0.70 4.49 2.13
CA LEU A 17 0.71 4.42 1.78
C LEU A 17 0.86 4.08 0.30
N VAL A 18 1.77 4.78 -0.37
CA VAL A 18 2.09 4.54 -1.78
C VAL A 18 3.60 4.35 -1.87
N SER A 19 4.01 3.20 -2.41
CA SER A 19 5.42 2.83 -2.56
C SER A 19 5.61 2.02 -3.85
N HIS A 20 6.82 2.08 -4.40
CA HIS A 20 7.26 1.25 -5.52
C HIS A 20 8.08 0.04 -5.05
N LEU A 21 8.35 -0.07 -3.74
CA LEU A 21 9.12 -1.17 -3.15
C LEU A 21 8.18 -2.34 -2.82
N GLU A 22 8.38 -3.50 -3.44
CA GLU A 22 7.58 -4.71 -3.20
C GLU A 22 7.68 -5.21 -1.76
N ASP A 23 8.88 -5.24 -1.19
CA ASP A 23 9.08 -5.66 0.22
C ASP A 23 8.27 -4.82 1.20
N PHE A 24 8.01 -3.55 0.86
CA PHE A 24 7.19 -2.67 1.66
C PHE A 24 5.70 -2.96 1.51
N SER A 25 5.22 -3.32 0.31
CA SER A 25 3.81 -3.66 0.10
C SER A 25 3.45 -5.00 0.76
N CYS A 26 4.37 -5.96 0.79
CA CYS A 26 4.20 -7.24 1.49
C CYS A 26 4.01 -7.10 3.00
N ALA A 27 4.44 -5.98 3.60
CA ALA A 27 4.27 -5.73 5.03
C ALA A 27 2.80 -5.41 5.43
N PHE A 28 1.91 -5.19 4.47
CA PHE A 28 0.51 -4.82 4.72
C PHE A 28 -0.46 -5.79 4.04
N SER A 29 -1.45 -6.27 4.78
CA SER A 29 -2.41 -7.28 4.31
C SER A 29 -3.52 -6.71 3.42
N ASN A 30 -3.56 -5.40 3.18
CA ASN A 30 -4.60 -4.70 2.43
C ASN A 30 -3.99 -3.66 1.49
N GLY A 31 -3.71 -4.06 0.25
CA GLY A 31 -3.11 -3.16 -0.74
C GLY A 31 -3.67 -3.32 -2.15
N TYR A 32 -3.22 -2.42 -3.03
CA TYR A 32 -3.53 -2.43 -4.45
C TYR A 32 -2.23 -2.31 -5.26
N SER A 33 -2.11 -3.09 -6.33
CA SER A 33 -1.09 -2.86 -7.35
C SER A 33 -1.63 -1.90 -8.42
N ILE A 34 -0.80 -0.98 -8.88
CA ILE A 34 -1.12 -0.06 -9.97
C ILE A 34 -0.13 -0.28 -11.10
N GLU A 35 -0.64 -0.57 -12.30
CA GLU A 35 0.15 -0.76 -13.51
C GLU A 35 -0.33 0.17 -14.61
N LEU A 36 0.56 0.64 -15.48
CA LEU A 36 0.18 1.39 -16.67
C LEU A 36 -0.15 0.42 -17.81
N VAL A 37 -1.39 0.46 -18.31
CA VAL A 37 -1.87 -0.35 -19.44
C VAL A 37 -2.53 0.57 -20.45
N ASN A 38 -2.03 0.60 -21.69
CA ASN A 38 -2.58 1.44 -22.77
C ASN A 38 -2.76 2.92 -22.36
N GLN A 39 -1.75 3.50 -21.70
CA GLN A 39 -1.75 4.88 -21.17
C GLN A 39 -2.79 5.16 -20.06
N ALA A 40 -3.41 4.12 -19.49
CA ALA A 40 -4.33 4.22 -18.38
C ALA A 40 -3.86 3.40 -17.17
N SER A 41 -4.16 3.87 -15.96
CA SER A 41 -3.85 3.14 -14.73
C SER A 41 -4.82 1.98 -14.54
N LYS A 42 -4.29 0.76 -14.53
CA LYS A 42 -5.01 -0.45 -14.13
C LYS A 42 -4.71 -0.74 -12.67
N VAL A 43 -5.74 -0.79 -11.86
CA VAL A 43 -5.66 -1.08 -10.42
C VAL A 43 -6.14 -2.50 -10.15
N ARG A 44 -5.41 -3.27 -9.34
CA ARG A 44 -5.81 -4.62 -8.89
C ARG A 44 -5.62 -4.75 -7.38
N PRO A 45 -6.50 -5.45 -6.66
CA PRO A 45 -6.23 -5.83 -5.28
C PRO A 45 -4.95 -6.67 -5.22
N LEU A 46 -4.13 -6.47 -4.19
CA LEU A 46 -3.08 -7.43 -3.86
C LEU A 46 -3.77 -8.66 -3.26
N GLU A 47 -3.45 -9.86 -3.77
CA GLU A 47 -3.93 -11.09 -3.15
C GLU A 47 -3.26 -11.25 -1.78
N PRO A 48 -3.99 -11.71 -0.75
CA PRO A 48 -3.37 -12.06 0.52
C PRO A 48 -2.35 -13.18 0.30
N ALA A 49 -1.16 -13.04 0.89
CA ALA A 49 -0.17 -14.11 0.95
C ALA A 49 -0.67 -15.29 1.79
#